data_AF-A0A178THZ7-F1
#
_entry.id   AF-A0A178THZ7-F1
#
_cell.length_a   1.000
_cell.length_b   1.000
_cell.length_c   1.000
_cell.angle_alpha   90.00
_cell.angle_beta   90.00
_cell.angle_gamma   90.00
#
_symmetry.space_group_name_H-M   'P 1'
#
loop_
_entity.id
_entity.type
_entity.pdbx_description
1 polymer ?
#
loop_
_entity_poly.entity_id
_entity_poly.type
_entity_poly.pdbx_seq_one_letter_code
_entity_poly.pdbx_strand_id
1 'polypeptide(L)' 'MNATNTMPLQAGMVFTIEPGIYVPSVGGVRIEDDVYMTEKGPLLLTTYPKELQIV' A
#
# COMPACT_ATOMS: atom_id res chain seq x y z
N MET A 1 7.47 -1.65 -2.45
CA MET A 1 8.09 -3.00 -2.52
C MET A 1 8.13 -3.47 -3.97
N ASN A 2 8.98 -4.43 -4.36
CA ASN A 2 8.89 -5.09 -5.66
C ASN A 2 8.84 -6.62 -5.49
N ALA A 3 8.30 -7.33 -6.49
CA ALA A 3 8.02 -8.77 -6.40
C ALA A 3 9.28 -9.66 -6.28
N THR A 4 10.46 -9.11 -6.53
CA THR A 4 11.74 -9.84 -6.51
C THR A 4 12.61 -9.50 -5.30
N ASN A 5 12.18 -8.58 -4.43
CA ASN A 5 12.91 -8.26 -3.22
C ASN A 5 12.69 -9.34 -2.16
N THR A 6 13.78 -10.01 -1.77
CA THR A 6 13.79 -11.07 -0.75
C THR A 6 14.21 -10.58 0.62
N MET A 7 14.46 -9.26 0.80
CA MET A 7 14.79 -8.68 2.10
C MET A 7 13.63 -8.88 3.08
N PRO A 8 13.86 -9.52 4.25
CA PRO A 8 12.84 -9.64 5.28
C PRO A 8 12.44 -8.27 5.82
N LEU A 9 11.14 -8.10 6.10
CA LEU A 9 10.64 -6.90 6.77
C LEU A 9 11.13 -6.88 8.22
N GLN A 10 11.53 -5.70 8.69
CA GLN A 10 12.03 -5.48 10.04
C GLN A 10 11.23 -4.37 10.73
N ALA A 11 11.14 -4.44 12.06
CA ALA A 11 10.56 -3.37 12.85
C ALA A 11 11.33 -2.05 12.60
N GLY A 12 10.60 -0.93 12.56
CA GLY A 12 11.16 0.38 12.23
C GLY A 12 11.03 0.76 10.75
N MET A 13 10.76 -0.20 9.86
CA MET A 13 10.54 0.09 8.44
C MET A 13 9.20 0.79 8.20
N VAL A 14 9.20 1.75 7.27
CA VAL A 14 7.99 2.37 6.71
C VAL A 14 7.97 2.10 5.21
N PHE A 15 6.82 1.68 4.69
CA PHE A 15 6.64 1.38 3.27
C PHE A 15 5.17 1.49 2.86
N THR A 16 4.94 1.51 1.55
CA THR A 16 3.61 1.57 0.95
C THR A 16 3.11 0.18 0.56
N ILE A 17 1.79 -0.02 0.66
CA ILE A 17 1.08 -1.12 -0.01
C ILE A 17 0.12 -0.47 -1.01
N GLU A 18 0.49 -0.53 -2.29
CA GLU A 18 -0.13 0.30 -3.35
C GLU A 18 -0.50 -0.48 -4.64
N PRO A 19 -1.28 -1.57 -4.55
CA PRO A 19 -1.67 -2.33 -5.75
C PRO A 19 -2.47 -1.45 -6.72
N GLY A 20 -2.21 -1.64 -8.02
CA GLY A 20 -2.93 -0.94 -9.07
C GLY A 20 -3.25 -1.80 -10.28
N ILE A 21 -4.40 -1.53 -10.91
CA ILE A 21 -4.83 -2.11 -12.18
C ILE A 21 -4.97 -0.98 -13.17
N TYR A 22 -4.39 -1.16 -14.35
CA TYR A 22 -4.37 -0.15 -15.41
C TYR A 22 -4.85 -0.80 -16.72
N VAL A 23 -5.90 -0.23 -17.29
CA VAL A 23 -6.51 -0.67 -18.54
C VAL A 23 -6.30 0.41 -19.60
N PRO A 24 -5.48 0.15 -20.64
CA PRO A 24 -5.20 1.13 -21.69
C PRO A 24 -6.48 1.73 -22.28
N SER A 25 -6.47 3.05 -22.47
CA SER A 25 -7.58 3.82 -23.04
C SER A 25 -8.90 3.81 -22.25
N VAL A 26 -8.96 3.14 -21.10
CA VAL A 26 -10.13 3.13 -20.20
C VAL A 26 -9.83 3.90 -18.92
N GLY A 27 -8.70 3.59 -18.26
CA GLY A 27 -8.31 4.22 -17.00
C GLY A 27 -7.53 3.26 -16.09
N GLY A 28 -7.43 3.60 -14.83
CA GLY A 28 -6.78 2.75 -13.83
C GLY A 28 -7.15 3.17 -12.42
N VAL A 29 -6.93 2.25 -11.48
CA VAL A 29 -7.15 2.46 -10.05
C VAL A 29 -5.91 1.98 -9.32
N ARG A 30 -5.48 2.78 -8.34
CA ARG A 30 -4.48 2.40 -7.33
C ARG A 30 -5.03 2.81 -5.97
N ILE A 31 -4.97 1.91 -5.00
CA ILE A 31 -5.30 2.18 -3.60
C ILE A 31 -4.01 2.00 -2.82
N GLU A 32 -3.68 2.97 -1.97
CA GLU A 32 -2.40 3.04 -1.27
C GLU A 32 -2.61 3.32 0.22
N ASP A 33 -1.91 2.55 1.05
CA ASP A 33 -1.77 2.80 2.49
C ASP A 33 -0.28 2.86 2.88
N ASP A 34 0.04 3.78 3.78
CA ASP A 34 1.33 3.84 4.46
C ASP A 34 1.33 2.88 5.65
N VAL A 35 2.36 2.06 5.75
CA VAL A 35 2.49 1.01 6.77
C VAL A 35 3.80 1.17 7.53
N TYR A 36 3.69 1.19 8.85
CA TYR A 36 4.82 1.10 9.77
C TYR A 36 4.94 -0.31 10.34
N MET A 37 6.10 -0.95 10.20
CA MET A 37 6.34 -2.26 10.80
C MET A 37 6.77 -2.11 12.25
N THR A 38 5.95 -2.61 13.17
CA THR A 38 6.29 -2.70 14.60
C THR A 38 6.86 -4.08 14.93
N GLU A 39 7.37 -4.26 16.15
CA GLU A 39 7.75 -5.60 16.66
C GLU A 39 6.58 -6.58 16.77
N LYS A 40 5.33 -6.08 16.81
CA LYS A 40 4.10 -6.89 16.94
C LYS A 40 3.37 -7.09 15.60
N GLY A 41 3.90 -6.55 14.50
CA GLY A 41 3.28 -6.57 13.18
C GLY A 41 3.04 -5.17 12.59
N PRO A 42 2.37 -5.09 11.42
CA PRO A 42 2.16 -3.84 10.72
C PRO A 42 1.12 -2.96 11.40
N LEU A 43 1.35 -1.65 11.38
CA LEU A 43 0.42 -0.60 11.76
C LEU A 43 0.13 0.27 10.53
N LEU A 44 -1.16 0.48 10.24
CA LEU A 44 -1.60 1.42 9.20
C LEU A 44 -1.47 2.85 9.71
N LEU A 45 -0.82 3.71 8.93
CA LEU A 45 -0.73 5.14 9.20
C LEU A 45 -1.83 5.92 8.46
N THR A 46 -2.30 5.38 7.33
CA THR A 46 -3.37 5.98 6.52
C THR A 46 -4.74 5.46 6.96
N THR A 47 -5.69 6.38 7.18
CA THR A 47 -7.06 6.07 7.67
C THR A 47 -8.16 6.49 6.71
N TYR A 48 -7.82 7.09 5.56
CA TYR A 48 -8.81 7.54 4.59
C TYR A 48 -9.66 6.35 4.06
N PRO A 49 -10.97 6.54 3.81
CA PRO A 49 -11.83 5.52 3.21
C PRO A 49 -11.26 5.00 1.89
N LYS A 50 -11.38 3.69 1.67
CA LYS A 50 -10.87 3.03 0.45
C LYS A 50 -11.98 2.74 -0.54
N GLU A 51 -13.21 3.01 -0.14
CA GLU A 51 -14.41 2.98 -0.97
C GLU A 51 -14.38 4.15 -1.96
N LEU A 52 -14.83 3.89 -3.19
CA LEU A 52 -14.96 4.92 -4.22
C LEU A 52 -15.84 6.06 -3.73
N GLN A 53 -15.26 7.26 -3.64
CA GLN A 53 -15.97 8.50 -3.41
C GLN A 53 -16.26 9.18 -4.75
N ILE A 54 -17.48 9.69 -4.92
CA ILE A 54 -17.87 10.51 -6.07
C ILE A 54 -18.09 11.92 -5.54
N VAL A 55 -17.30 12.88 -6.01
CA VAL A 55 -17.28 14.27 -5.57
C VAL A 55 -17.67 15.22 -6.69
#